data_AF-A0A0V0GDW9-F1
#
_entry.id   AF-A0A0V0GDW9-F1
#
_cell.length_a   1.000
_cell.length_b   1.000
_cell.length_c   1.000
_cell.angle_alpha   90.00
_cell.angle_beta   90.00
_cell.angle_gamma   90.00
#
_symmetry.space_group_name_H-M   'P 1'
#
loop_
_entity.id
_entity.type
_entity.pdbx_description
1 polymer ?
#
loop_
_entity_poly.entity_id
_entity_poly.type
_entity_poly.pdbx_seq_one_letter_code
_entity_poly.pdbx_strand_id
1 'polypeptide(L)'
;WKVDGIKRANWKTILPQKLNEKSFWIKVQEEQLASPDILEGLAAKFSSKPTSKKTEDIVDKTGTLKKIKSLRVLDSKAAQNLSILLGGSLKHLSYADVKKCILNCDDSVLTDNILESLISYLPPPDQLKRLTELKVDYKELTEAEQFAYTLAEIKRLLPRLKSMKFKQHHPEMVQDIKPDIVASTSACEEVQKSKKLAKILELILLMGNYMNSGSRNGQAFAFEISFLPKLSATKDLENKTTLMHYLVDTIERKFPELLTFGDDLMHVDRAARVSVDVIQKALRTMETNVKNLETDLANNKLPQNDEDKFSEVMGVFAKQVRQECAVLKSMFQKMENLYSDLADYYAFDKQKYTLEEFFTDLKTFMDNFYQAHKENTVAREAAEKTRRAKEAREKAEAERAERSARKKALVDMTGNQTQEGVMDSLLEALQTGSAFSRDQRRKRGVPRPTGAERRAQLNRSRSRTGLVTRELGELIGVT
;
A
#
# COMPACT_ATOMS: atom_id res chain seq x y z
N TRP A 1 16.40 27.68 37.01
CA TRP A 1 17.26 28.06 35.88
C TRP A 1 16.63 29.25 35.16
N LYS A 2 17.31 30.40 35.07
CA LYS A 2 16.88 31.52 34.19
C LYS A 2 17.76 31.46 32.94
N VAL A 3 17.16 31.13 31.80
CA VAL A 3 17.84 31.10 30.50
C VAL A 3 17.12 32.11 29.61
N ASP A 4 17.79 33.22 29.30
CA ASP A 4 17.23 34.25 28.43
C ASP A 4 17.48 33.90 26.96
N GLY A 5 16.46 34.08 26.12
CA GLY A 5 16.60 33.94 24.66
C GLY A 5 16.60 32.51 24.11
N ILE A 6 16.25 31.49 24.88
CA ILE A 6 16.05 30.12 24.33
C ILE A 6 14.73 30.02 23.57
N LYS A 7 14.76 29.38 22.38
CA LYS A 7 13.53 29.06 21.63
C LYS A 7 12.62 28.17 22.48
N ARG A 8 11.32 28.51 22.54
CA ARG A 8 10.34 27.80 23.37
C ARG A 8 9.72 26.62 22.63
N ALA A 9 9.46 25.52 23.34
CA ALA A 9 8.64 24.42 22.85
C ALA A 9 7.15 24.79 22.93
N ASN A 10 6.44 24.77 21.80
CA ASN A 10 5.01 25.14 21.73
C ASN A 10 4.08 23.92 21.97
N TRP A 11 4.26 23.22 23.09
CA TRP A 11 3.40 22.09 23.44
C TRP A 11 2.04 22.54 24.00
N LYS A 12 1.02 21.66 23.91
CA LYS A 12 -0.27 21.84 24.60
C LYS A 12 -0.18 21.21 25.99
N THR A 13 -0.21 22.03 27.03
CA THR A 13 -0.07 21.57 28.41
C THR A 13 -1.30 20.80 28.88
N ILE A 14 -1.08 19.70 29.61
CA ILE A 14 -2.15 18.96 30.29
C ILE A 14 -2.35 19.61 31.66
N LEU A 15 -3.57 20.09 31.94
CA LEU A 15 -3.90 20.68 33.22
C LEU A 15 -3.85 19.61 34.32
N PRO A 16 -3.37 19.94 35.54
CA PRO A 16 -3.27 18.98 36.65
C PRO A 16 -4.58 18.23 36.96
N GLN A 17 -5.72 18.91 36.79
CA GLN A 17 -7.07 18.35 37.00
C GLN A 17 -7.43 17.19 36.05
N LYS A 18 -6.69 17.04 34.93
CA LYS A 18 -6.89 15.97 33.95
C LYS A 18 -5.96 14.77 34.18
N LEU A 19 -5.07 14.83 35.17
CA LEU A 19 -4.17 13.74 35.53
C LEU A 19 -4.82 12.87 36.62
N ASN A 20 -4.72 11.55 36.46
CA ASN A 20 -5.19 10.57 37.45
C ASN A 20 -3.99 9.89 38.12
N GLU A 21 -4.18 9.27 39.30
CA GLU A 21 -3.08 8.63 40.07
C GLU A 21 -2.30 7.55 39.30
N LYS A 22 -2.91 6.94 38.28
CA LYS A 22 -2.27 5.96 37.39
C LYS A 22 -1.51 6.60 36.22
N SER A 23 -1.61 7.92 36.05
CA SER A 23 -0.99 8.66 34.96
C SER A 23 0.51 8.59 35.10
N PHE A 24 1.18 8.22 34.01
CA PHE A 24 2.63 8.19 33.91
C PHE A 24 3.29 9.46 34.48
N TRP A 25 2.74 10.64 34.12
CA TRP A 25 3.25 11.96 34.51
C TRP A 25 3.34 12.21 36.02
N ILE A 26 2.62 11.45 36.87
CA ILE A 26 2.69 11.61 38.32
C ILE A 26 3.95 10.96 38.91
N LYS A 27 4.52 9.97 38.21
CA LYS A 27 5.71 9.23 38.64
C LYS A 27 7.02 9.78 38.07
N VAL A 28 6.94 10.80 37.21
CA VAL A 28 8.10 11.40 36.55
C VAL A 28 8.82 12.33 37.52
N GLN A 29 10.16 12.23 37.54
CA GLN A 29 11.06 13.10 38.31
C GLN A 29 12.17 13.59 37.37
N GLU A 30 11.81 14.50 36.49
CA GLU A 30 12.67 15.05 35.44
C GLU A 30 13.90 15.78 35.99
N GLU A 31 13.84 16.28 37.23
CA GLU A 31 14.96 16.96 37.87
C GLU A 31 16.13 16.01 38.11
N GLN A 32 15.89 14.71 38.26
CA GLN A 32 16.96 13.72 38.37
C GLN A 32 17.74 13.53 37.06
N LEU A 33 17.13 13.88 35.92
CA LEU A 33 17.75 13.80 34.61
C LEU A 33 18.44 15.12 34.21
N ALA A 34 18.30 16.17 35.02
CA ALA A 34 18.86 17.48 34.75
C ALA A 34 20.36 17.51 35.07
N SER A 35 21.20 17.37 34.05
CA SER A 35 22.65 17.55 34.16
C SER A 35 23.13 18.82 33.43
N PRO A 36 24.20 19.48 33.92
CA PRO A 36 24.69 20.74 33.34
C PRO A 36 25.03 20.63 31.86
N ASP A 37 25.61 19.51 31.43
CA ASP A 37 25.94 19.23 30.02
C ASP A 37 24.69 19.19 29.12
N ILE A 38 23.59 18.59 29.59
CA ILE A 38 22.31 18.54 28.87
C ILE A 38 21.72 19.95 28.76
N LEU A 39 21.66 20.68 29.87
CA LEU A 39 21.02 22.00 29.91
C LEU A 39 21.82 23.07 29.18
N GLU A 40 23.14 23.09 29.33
CA GLU A 40 24.04 24.02 28.63
C GLU A 40 24.15 23.68 27.15
N GLY A 41 24.22 22.39 26.79
CA GLY A 41 24.19 21.94 25.40
C GLY A 41 22.88 22.32 24.69
N LEU A 42 21.75 22.22 25.40
CA LEU A 42 20.45 22.66 24.93
C LEU A 42 20.42 24.19 24.76
N ALA A 43 20.86 24.94 25.76
CA ALA A 43 20.92 26.41 25.68
C ALA A 43 21.83 26.88 24.52
N ALA A 44 23.01 26.28 24.35
CA ALA A 44 23.94 26.64 23.29
C ALA A 44 23.36 26.41 21.88
N LYS A 45 22.65 25.30 21.65
CA LYS A 45 22.09 24.97 20.33
C LYS A 45 20.79 25.72 20.01
N PHE A 46 19.99 26.03 21.01
CA PHE A 46 18.62 26.55 20.83
C PHE A 46 18.40 27.99 21.29
N SER A 47 19.45 28.68 21.74
CA SER A 47 19.39 30.13 21.96
C SER A 47 19.25 30.89 20.64
N SER A 48 18.34 31.84 20.58
CA SER A 48 18.25 32.78 19.47
C SER A 48 19.43 33.74 19.54
N LYS A 49 20.19 33.87 18.43
CA LYS A 49 21.18 34.95 18.30
C LYS A 49 20.47 36.28 18.53
N PRO A 50 21.04 37.22 19.31
CA PRO A 50 20.49 38.57 19.37
C PRO A 50 20.49 39.12 17.95
N THR A 51 19.35 39.66 17.51
CA THR A 51 19.31 40.47 16.28
C THR A 51 20.35 41.57 16.43
N SER A 52 21.35 41.58 15.55
CA SER A 52 22.25 42.72 15.44
C SER A 52 21.37 43.95 15.22
N LYS A 53 21.32 44.83 16.22
CA LYS A 53 20.88 46.21 16.01
C LYS A 53 21.81 46.75 14.94
N LYS A 54 21.31 46.84 13.70
CA LYS A 54 21.92 47.71 12.71
C LYS A 54 21.92 49.09 13.35
N THR A 55 23.12 49.59 13.62
CA THR A 55 23.39 50.99 13.89
C THR A 55 22.59 51.82 12.89
N GLU A 56 21.77 52.73 13.42
CA GLU A 56 21.14 53.79 12.65
C GLU A 56 22.26 54.70 12.12
N ASP A 57 22.78 54.38 10.94
CA ASP A 57 23.38 55.39 10.08
C ASP A 57 22.23 56.19 9.48
N ILE A 58 21.99 57.37 10.05
CA ILE A 58 21.25 58.45 9.43
C ILE A 58 22.03 58.84 8.17
N VAL A 59 21.68 58.23 7.05
CA VAL A 59 22.00 58.75 5.72
C VAL A 59 20.71 59.06 5.03
N ASP A 60 20.51 60.36 4.86
CA ASP A 60 19.46 61.03 4.13
C ASP A 60 19.15 60.30 2.80
N LYS A 61 18.04 59.57 2.78
CA LYS A 61 17.36 59.16 1.54
C LYS A 61 15.93 59.66 1.63
N THR A 62 15.78 60.87 1.11
CA THR A 62 14.55 61.42 0.55
C THR A 62 13.83 60.36 -0.29
N GLY A 63 12.81 59.75 0.31
CA GLY A 63 11.96 58.75 -0.31
C GLY A 63 10.66 58.63 0.48
N THR A 64 9.65 59.42 0.08
CA THR A 64 8.23 59.36 0.48
C THR A 64 7.89 58.41 1.63
N LEU A 65 7.69 58.98 2.83
CA LEU A 65 7.01 58.33 3.96
C LEU A 65 5.65 57.79 3.49
N LYS A 66 5.59 56.51 3.10
CA LYS A 66 4.31 55.80 3.04
C LYS A 66 3.81 55.71 4.47
N LYS A 67 2.80 56.52 4.82
CA LYS A 67 2.02 56.38 6.07
C LYS A 67 1.74 54.89 6.30
N ILE A 68 2.31 54.32 7.35
CA ILE A 68 1.93 52.98 7.80
C ILE A 68 0.48 53.09 8.27
N LYS A 69 -0.44 52.57 7.46
CA LYS A 69 -1.87 52.56 7.78
C LYS A 69 -2.08 51.67 9.00
N SER A 70 -2.80 52.16 10.00
CA SER A 70 -3.13 51.39 11.20
C SER A 70 -4.37 50.53 10.96
N LEU A 71 -4.37 49.33 11.56
CA LEU A 71 -5.54 48.45 11.59
C LEU A 71 -6.70 49.15 12.30
N ARG A 72 -7.92 49.00 11.78
CA ARG A 72 -9.14 49.62 12.29
C ARG A 72 -10.10 48.59 12.92
N VAL A 73 -10.24 47.41 12.31
CA VAL A 73 -11.17 46.36 12.77
C VAL A 73 -10.47 45.05 13.03
N LEU A 74 -9.64 44.61 12.09
CA LEU A 74 -9.01 43.30 12.18
C LEU A 74 -7.96 43.31 13.30
N ASP A 75 -7.92 42.21 14.06
CA ASP A 75 -6.79 41.98 14.96
C ASP A 75 -5.52 41.67 14.17
N SER A 76 -4.36 41.84 14.82
CA SER A 76 -3.06 41.65 14.19
C SER A 76 -2.86 40.25 13.62
N LYS A 77 -3.50 39.22 14.19
CA LYS A 77 -3.37 37.84 13.71
C LYS A 77 -4.21 37.60 12.45
N ALA A 78 -5.47 38.07 12.44
CA ALA A 78 -6.34 38.01 11.26
C ALA A 78 -5.73 38.79 10.08
N ALA A 79 -5.24 40.01 10.34
CA ALA A 79 -4.57 40.82 9.33
C ALA A 79 -3.29 40.16 8.80
N GLN A 80 -2.47 39.56 9.67
CA GLN A 80 -1.29 38.82 9.27
C GLN A 80 -1.61 37.60 8.40
N ASN A 81 -2.62 36.80 8.78
CA ASN A 81 -3.04 35.62 8.01
C ASN A 81 -3.50 36.00 6.60
N LEU A 82 -4.31 37.06 6.49
CA LEU A 82 -4.72 37.58 5.18
C LEU A 82 -3.54 38.13 4.38
N SER A 83 -2.60 38.81 5.04
CA SER A 83 -1.39 39.33 4.38
C SER A 83 -0.50 38.20 3.82
N ILE A 84 -0.42 37.06 4.53
CA ILE A 84 0.27 35.86 4.05
C ILE A 84 -0.44 35.29 2.81
N LEU A 85 -1.76 35.20 2.84
CA LEU A 85 -2.55 34.70 1.70
C LEU A 85 -2.40 35.60 0.46
N LEU A 86 -2.45 36.92 0.65
CA LEU A 86 -2.26 37.93 -0.39
C LEU A 86 -0.83 37.93 -0.94
N GLY A 87 0.19 37.81 -0.07
CA GLY A 87 1.59 37.80 -0.48
C GLY A 87 2.04 36.48 -1.14
N GLY A 88 1.29 35.39 -0.92
CA GLY A 88 1.54 34.07 -1.48
C GLY A 88 0.60 33.75 -2.63
N SER A 89 -0.40 32.91 -2.36
CA SER A 89 -1.25 32.27 -3.39
C SER A 89 -2.11 33.25 -4.21
N LEU A 90 -2.42 34.44 -3.67
CA LEU A 90 -3.25 35.44 -4.35
C LEU A 90 -2.45 36.65 -4.88
N LYS A 91 -1.12 36.60 -4.86
CA LYS A 91 -0.25 37.74 -5.21
C LYS A 91 -0.49 38.32 -6.61
N HIS A 92 -0.90 37.47 -7.54
CA HIS A 92 -1.09 37.84 -8.95
C HIS A 92 -2.50 38.29 -9.30
N LEU A 93 -3.43 38.28 -8.34
CA LEU A 93 -4.84 38.61 -8.55
C LEU A 93 -5.19 39.90 -7.84
N SER A 94 -5.96 40.77 -8.51
CA SER A 94 -6.55 41.90 -7.82
C SER A 94 -7.67 41.44 -6.89
N TYR A 95 -7.98 42.22 -5.85
CA TYR A 95 -9.07 41.87 -4.92
C TYR A 95 -10.43 41.78 -5.63
N ALA A 96 -10.64 42.59 -6.67
CA ALA A 96 -11.81 42.56 -7.52
C ALA A 96 -11.88 41.26 -8.34
N ASP A 97 -10.74 40.81 -8.89
CA ASP A 97 -10.67 39.55 -9.63
C ASP A 97 -10.96 38.35 -8.72
N VAL A 98 -10.45 38.35 -7.49
CA VAL A 98 -10.76 37.29 -6.51
C VAL A 98 -12.27 37.26 -6.21
N LYS A 99 -12.89 38.41 -5.96
CA LYS A 99 -14.34 38.52 -5.78
C LYS A 99 -15.09 37.97 -7.01
N LYS A 100 -14.66 38.34 -8.21
CA LYS A 100 -15.26 37.87 -9.47
C LYS A 100 -15.11 36.37 -9.66
N CYS A 101 -13.96 35.79 -9.31
CA CYS A 101 -13.76 34.34 -9.35
C CYS A 101 -14.72 33.60 -8.41
N ILE A 102 -14.94 34.13 -7.20
CA ILE A 102 -15.87 33.55 -6.22
C ILE A 102 -17.32 33.64 -6.72
N LEU A 103 -17.73 34.80 -7.27
CA LEU A 103 -19.09 34.98 -7.80
C LEU A 103 -19.36 34.08 -9.01
N ASN A 104 -18.37 33.90 -9.88
CA ASN A 104 -18.49 33.02 -11.07
C ASN A 104 -18.25 31.54 -10.77
N CYS A 105 -17.83 31.18 -9.55
CA CYS A 105 -17.42 29.82 -9.17
C CYS A 105 -16.29 29.25 -10.07
N ASP A 106 -15.26 30.06 -10.32
CA ASP A 106 -14.14 29.67 -11.20
C ASP A 106 -13.15 28.73 -10.51
N ASP A 107 -13.19 27.45 -10.88
CA ASP A 107 -12.32 26.40 -10.34
C ASP A 107 -10.87 26.47 -10.85
N SER A 108 -10.61 27.16 -11.95
CA SER A 108 -9.25 27.25 -12.53
C SER A 108 -8.33 28.11 -11.67
N VAL A 109 -8.91 29.11 -11.00
CA VAL A 109 -8.21 30.05 -10.13
C VAL A 109 -8.34 29.64 -8.67
N LEU A 110 -9.54 29.26 -8.22
CA LEU A 110 -9.83 28.96 -6.81
C LEU A 110 -9.54 27.50 -6.48
N THR A 111 -8.27 27.08 -6.53
CA THR A 111 -7.85 25.72 -6.15
C THR A 111 -8.19 25.34 -4.70
N ASP A 112 -8.20 24.05 -4.37
CA ASP A 112 -8.55 23.54 -3.03
C ASP A 112 -7.72 24.19 -1.91
N ASN A 113 -6.41 24.32 -2.12
CA ASN A 113 -5.50 25.00 -1.18
C ASN A 113 -5.89 26.48 -0.94
N ILE A 114 -6.33 27.17 -1.99
CA ILE A 114 -6.76 28.57 -1.90
C ILE A 114 -8.10 28.64 -1.17
N LEU A 115 -9.04 27.74 -1.47
CA LEU A 115 -10.34 27.67 -0.80
C LEU A 115 -10.19 27.34 0.69
N GLU A 116 -9.33 26.39 1.05
CA GLU A 116 -8.98 26.07 2.44
C GLU A 116 -8.39 27.29 3.17
N SER A 117 -7.43 27.96 2.54
CA SER A 117 -6.79 29.14 3.11
C SER A 117 -7.79 30.28 3.29
N LEU A 118 -8.66 30.51 2.31
CA LEU A 118 -9.74 31.50 2.40
C LEU A 118 -10.69 31.17 3.54
N ILE A 119 -11.13 29.91 3.68
CA ILE A 119 -12.05 29.48 4.74
C ILE A 119 -11.38 29.61 6.12
N SER A 120 -10.12 29.21 6.26
CA SER A 120 -9.41 29.22 7.54
C SER A 120 -8.98 30.61 7.99
N TYR A 121 -8.71 31.53 7.05
CA TYR A 121 -8.22 32.87 7.35
C TYR A 121 -9.30 33.95 7.24
N LEU A 122 -10.52 33.58 6.84
CA LEU A 122 -11.63 34.52 6.79
C LEU A 122 -11.88 35.13 8.18
N PRO A 123 -11.92 36.47 8.31
CA PRO A 123 -12.35 37.09 9.54
C PRO A 123 -13.78 36.65 9.93
N PRO A 124 -14.10 36.64 11.24
CA PRO A 124 -15.45 36.37 11.71
C PRO A 124 -16.51 37.25 11.02
N PRO A 125 -17.74 36.74 10.80
CA PRO A 125 -18.79 37.49 10.09
C PRO A 125 -19.12 38.85 10.73
N ASP A 126 -18.99 38.98 12.05
CA ASP A 126 -19.22 40.25 12.75
C ASP A 126 -18.12 41.28 12.47
N GLN A 127 -16.86 40.85 12.31
CA GLN A 127 -15.76 41.73 11.90
C GLN A 127 -15.93 42.17 10.43
N LEU A 128 -16.29 41.25 9.54
CA LEU A 128 -16.58 41.58 8.14
C LEU A 128 -17.72 42.59 8.02
N LYS A 129 -18.78 42.42 8.81
CA LYS A 129 -19.91 43.36 8.86
C LYS A 129 -19.46 44.75 9.34
N ARG A 130 -18.70 44.82 10.43
CA ARG A 130 -18.14 46.10 10.94
C ARG A 130 -17.25 46.79 9.91
N LEU A 131 -16.44 46.03 9.17
CA LEU A 131 -15.62 46.55 8.06
C LEU A 131 -16.48 47.22 6.99
N THR A 132 -17.62 46.61 6.60
CA THR A 132 -18.51 47.19 5.58
C THR A 132 -19.30 48.41 6.08
N GLU A 133 -19.55 48.52 7.39
CA GLU A 133 -20.30 49.62 8.02
C GLU A 133 -19.41 50.83 8.36
N LEU A 134 -18.09 50.68 8.28
CA LEU A 134 -17.14 51.75 8.54
C LEU A 134 -17.23 52.86 7.51
N LYS A 135 -17.47 54.09 7.98
CA LYS A 135 -17.43 55.31 7.17
C LYS A 135 -16.00 55.84 7.04
N VAL A 136 -15.10 55.01 6.54
CA VAL A 136 -13.69 55.36 6.30
C VAL A 136 -13.39 55.17 4.81
N ASP A 137 -12.54 56.03 4.24
CA ASP A 137 -12.12 55.87 2.85
C ASP A 137 -11.38 54.53 2.69
N TYR A 138 -11.79 53.74 1.69
CA TYR A 138 -11.18 52.48 1.32
C TYR A 138 -9.66 52.61 1.16
N LYS A 139 -9.18 53.76 0.67
CA LYS A 139 -7.73 54.03 0.50
C LYS A 139 -6.99 54.19 1.82
N GLU A 140 -7.66 54.40 2.95
CA GLU A 140 -7.02 54.51 4.27
C GLU A 140 -6.92 53.17 5.02
N LEU A 141 -7.56 52.12 4.50
CA LEU A 141 -7.48 50.76 5.06
C LEU A 141 -6.16 50.07 4.69
N THR A 142 -5.71 49.17 5.58
CA THR A 142 -4.58 48.26 5.29
C THR A 142 -4.92 47.30 4.15
N GLU A 143 -3.92 46.71 3.48
CA GLU A 143 -4.18 45.76 2.36
C GLU A 143 -5.05 44.58 2.80
N ALA A 144 -4.82 44.04 4.00
CA ALA A 144 -5.64 42.98 4.58
C ALA A 144 -7.10 43.41 4.80
N GLU A 145 -7.34 44.62 5.29
CA GLU A 145 -8.69 45.16 5.50
C GLU A 145 -9.38 45.54 4.19
N GLN A 146 -8.63 46.03 3.20
CA GLN A 146 -9.13 46.27 1.84
C GLN A 146 -9.61 44.97 1.19
N PHE A 147 -8.83 43.90 1.31
CA PHE A 147 -9.22 42.59 0.82
C PHE A 147 -10.44 42.02 1.57
N ALA A 148 -10.43 42.07 2.89
CA ALA A 148 -11.56 41.62 3.71
C ALA A 148 -12.84 42.41 3.42
N TYR A 149 -12.73 43.73 3.22
CA TYR A 149 -13.84 44.60 2.80
C TYR A 149 -14.41 44.15 1.45
N THR A 150 -13.56 43.96 0.44
CA THR A 150 -13.99 43.53 -0.90
C THR A 150 -14.69 42.17 -0.87
N LEU A 151 -14.22 41.22 -0.07
CA LEU A 151 -14.87 39.93 0.09
C LEU A 151 -16.18 40.02 0.90
N ALA A 152 -16.26 40.90 1.90
CA ALA A 152 -17.45 41.08 2.73
C ALA A 152 -18.69 41.55 1.93
N GLU A 153 -18.48 42.17 0.77
CA GLU A 153 -19.56 42.53 -0.16
C GLU A 153 -20.28 41.30 -0.75
N ILE A 154 -19.67 40.12 -0.70
CA ILE A 154 -20.26 38.88 -1.21
C ILE A 154 -21.26 38.33 -0.17
N LYS A 155 -22.55 38.30 -0.52
CA LYS A 155 -23.59 37.68 0.33
C LYS A 155 -23.29 36.20 0.55
N ARG A 156 -23.39 35.75 1.80
CA ARG A 156 -23.17 34.34 2.20
C ARG A 156 -21.81 33.79 1.76
N LEU A 157 -20.76 34.60 1.88
CA LEU A 157 -19.39 34.23 1.48
C LEU A 157 -18.92 32.87 2.00
N LEU A 158 -19.00 32.62 3.30
CA LEU A 158 -18.50 31.38 3.90
C LEU A 158 -19.22 30.12 3.36
N PRO A 159 -20.57 30.08 3.29
CA PRO A 159 -21.30 29.04 2.57
C PRO A 159 -20.86 28.81 1.12
N ARG A 160 -20.62 29.88 0.36
CA ARG A 160 -20.16 29.79 -1.04
C ARG A 160 -18.80 29.14 -1.15
N LEU A 161 -17.83 29.58 -0.34
CA LEU A 161 -16.48 28.99 -0.30
C LEU A 161 -16.52 27.51 0.08
N LYS A 162 -17.32 27.12 1.07
CA LYS A 162 -17.49 25.70 1.45
C LYS A 162 -18.10 24.86 0.34
N SER A 163 -19.08 25.41 -0.38
CA SER A 163 -19.71 24.75 -1.53
C SER A 163 -18.74 24.55 -2.69
N MET A 164 -17.92 25.56 -2.98
CA MET A 164 -16.84 25.46 -3.98
C MET A 164 -15.80 24.42 -3.60
N LYS A 165 -15.39 24.39 -2.34
CA LYS A 165 -14.45 23.39 -1.85
C LYS A 165 -15.01 21.97 -1.98
N PHE A 166 -16.27 21.79 -1.60
CA PHE A 166 -16.96 20.51 -1.80
C PHE A 166 -16.98 20.11 -3.28
N LYS A 167 -17.25 21.06 -4.19
CA LYS A 167 -17.23 20.80 -5.64
C LYS A 167 -15.90 20.25 -6.14
N GLN A 168 -14.78 20.76 -5.64
CA GLN A 168 -13.46 20.30 -6.05
C GLN A 168 -13.05 18.97 -5.44
N HIS A 169 -13.43 18.72 -4.19
CA HIS A 169 -13.02 17.50 -3.49
C HIS A 169 -13.94 16.30 -3.75
N HIS A 170 -15.19 16.53 -4.17
CA HIS A 170 -16.17 15.46 -4.39
C HIS A 170 -15.69 14.35 -5.35
N PRO A 171 -15.03 14.62 -6.50
CA PRO A 171 -14.51 13.57 -7.37
C PRO A 171 -13.51 12.63 -6.67
N GLU A 172 -12.63 13.17 -5.82
CA GLU A 172 -11.67 12.38 -5.03
C GLU A 172 -12.40 11.51 -4.01
N MET A 173 -13.39 12.06 -3.31
CA MET A 173 -14.22 11.30 -2.36
C MET A 173 -14.89 10.08 -3.03
N VAL A 174 -15.34 10.22 -4.27
CA VAL A 174 -15.92 9.12 -5.05
C VAL A 174 -14.85 8.11 -5.46
N GLN A 175 -13.70 8.59 -5.96
CA GLN A 175 -12.59 7.75 -6.39
C GLN A 175 -12.00 6.91 -5.25
N ASP A 176 -12.03 7.43 -4.03
CA ASP A 176 -11.52 6.75 -2.84
C ASP A 176 -12.39 5.54 -2.44
N ILE A 177 -13.70 5.57 -2.67
CA ILE A 177 -14.61 4.51 -2.18
C ILE A 177 -15.23 3.64 -3.26
N LYS A 178 -15.47 4.19 -4.47
CA LYS A 178 -16.17 3.47 -5.53
C LYS A 178 -15.44 2.19 -5.96
N PRO A 179 -14.10 2.22 -6.19
CA PRO A 179 -13.37 1.02 -6.57
C PRO A 179 -13.42 -0.09 -5.51
N ASP A 180 -13.48 0.28 -4.23
CA ASP A 180 -13.53 -0.67 -3.13
C ASP A 180 -14.91 -1.33 -3.00
N ILE A 181 -15.99 -0.55 -3.20
CA ILE A 181 -17.35 -1.11 -3.32
C ILE A 181 -17.42 -2.09 -4.49
N VAL A 182 -16.87 -1.73 -5.65
CA VAL A 182 -16.88 -2.58 -6.86
C VAL A 182 -16.08 -3.86 -6.64
N ALA A 183 -14.89 -3.77 -6.04
CA ALA A 183 -14.06 -4.92 -5.77
C ALA A 183 -14.72 -5.89 -4.80
N SER A 184 -15.26 -5.40 -3.68
CA SER A 184 -15.96 -6.23 -2.71
C SER A 184 -17.24 -6.85 -3.28
N THR A 185 -18.01 -6.09 -4.08
CA THR A 185 -19.19 -6.62 -4.79
C THR A 185 -18.79 -7.78 -5.72
N SER A 186 -17.75 -7.58 -6.51
CA SER A 186 -17.28 -8.58 -7.48
C SER A 186 -16.73 -9.81 -6.75
N ALA A 187 -15.95 -9.62 -5.70
CA ALA A 187 -15.42 -10.70 -4.88
C ALA A 187 -16.54 -11.54 -4.24
N CYS A 188 -17.63 -10.91 -3.75
CA CYS A 188 -18.77 -11.66 -3.23
C CYS A 188 -19.40 -12.56 -4.31
N GLU A 189 -19.64 -12.01 -5.50
CA GLU A 189 -20.22 -12.78 -6.61
C GLU A 189 -19.29 -13.89 -7.11
N GLU A 190 -17.98 -13.62 -7.20
CA GLU A 190 -16.93 -14.57 -7.61
C GLU A 190 -16.87 -15.77 -6.68
N VAL A 191 -16.80 -15.53 -5.37
CA VAL A 191 -16.75 -16.57 -4.35
C VAL A 191 -18.00 -17.44 -4.41
N GLN A 192 -19.19 -16.83 -4.49
CA GLN A 192 -20.44 -17.57 -4.55
C GLN A 192 -20.57 -18.42 -5.82
N LYS A 193 -20.08 -17.93 -6.96
CA LYS A 193 -20.21 -18.58 -8.28
C LYS A 193 -19.09 -19.58 -8.57
N SER A 194 -17.96 -19.53 -7.87
CA SER A 194 -16.82 -20.41 -8.15
C SER A 194 -17.12 -21.87 -7.80
N LYS A 195 -17.39 -22.66 -8.85
CA LYS A 195 -17.57 -24.11 -8.75
C LYS A 195 -16.28 -24.82 -8.32
N LYS A 196 -15.12 -24.27 -8.70
CA LYS A 196 -13.82 -24.82 -8.30
C LYS A 196 -13.62 -24.70 -6.79
N LEU A 197 -13.87 -23.51 -6.22
CA LEU A 197 -13.82 -23.32 -4.77
C LEU A 197 -14.79 -24.27 -4.06
N ALA A 198 -16.05 -24.35 -4.52
CA ALA A 198 -17.03 -25.27 -3.94
C ALA A 198 -16.52 -26.72 -3.90
N LYS A 199 -15.90 -27.21 -4.98
CA LYS A 199 -15.36 -28.56 -5.04
C LYS A 199 -14.17 -28.78 -4.09
N ILE A 200 -13.33 -27.76 -3.91
CA ILE A 200 -12.23 -27.80 -2.93
C ILE A 200 -12.81 -27.89 -1.50
N LEU A 201 -13.87 -27.14 -1.19
CA LEU A 201 -14.53 -27.21 0.12
C LEU A 201 -15.14 -28.60 0.38
N GLU A 202 -15.78 -29.22 -0.62
CA GLU A 202 -16.25 -30.61 -0.52
C GLU A 202 -15.11 -31.58 -0.20
N LEU A 203 -13.96 -31.43 -0.84
CA LEU A 203 -12.79 -32.28 -0.61
C LEU A 203 -12.23 -32.11 0.80
N ILE A 204 -12.18 -30.86 1.30
CA ILE A 204 -11.78 -30.56 2.68
C ILE A 204 -12.76 -31.17 3.67
N LEU A 205 -14.07 -31.08 3.43
CA LEU A 205 -15.09 -31.69 4.27
C LEU A 205 -14.93 -33.22 4.32
N LEU A 206 -14.70 -33.86 3.18
CA LEU A 206 -14.44 -35.30 3.08
C LEU A 206 -13.21 -35.70 3.91
N MET A 207 -12.08 -35.01 3.72
CA MET A 207 -10.85 -35.29 4.46
C MET A 207 -11.04 -35.07 5.96
N GLY A 208 -11.68 -33.96 6.36
CA GLY A 208 -11.97 -33.65 7.75
C GLY A 208 -12.86 -34.69 8.42
N ASN A 209 -13.94 -35.12 7.75
CA ASN A 209 -14.84 -36.16 8.26
C ASN A 209 -14.14 -37.52 8.42
N TYR A 210 -13.27 -37.88 7.48
CA TYR A 210 -12.47 -39.09 7.59
C TYR A 210 -11.51 -39.01 8.79
N MET A 211 -10.79 -37.90 8.92
CA MET A 211 -9.83 -37.68 10.02
C MET A 211 -10.50 -37.60 11.40
N ASN A 212 -11.71 -37.06 11.47
CA ASN A 212 -12.47 -36.89 12.71
C ASN A 212 -13.40 -38.07 13.03
N SER A 213 -13.32 -39.17 12.27
CA SER A 213 -14.15 -40.35 12.50
C SER A 213 -14.00 -40.89 13.93
N GLY A 214 -15.12 -41.19 14.60
CA GLY A 214 -15.14 -41.63 16.00
C GLY A 214 -14.94 -40.52 17.05
N SER A 215 -14.81 -39.25 16.63
CA SER A 215 -14.77 -38.09 17.54
C SER A 215 -16.10 -37.33 17.54
N ARG A 216 -16.25 -36.38 18.49
CA ARG A 216 -17.40 -35.45 18.54
C ARG A 216 -17.57 -34.62 17.24
N ASN A 217 -16.49 -34.46 16.47
CA ASN A 217 -16.48 -33.66 15.24
C ASN A 217 -16.56 -34.52 13.97
N GLY A 218 -16.80 -35.83 14.09
CA GLY A 218 -17.00 -36.73 12.94
C GLY A 218 -18.40 -36.56 12.32
N GLN A 219 -18.55 -36.92 11.05
CA GLN A 219 -19.83 -36.85 10.30
C GLN A 219 -20.44 -35.44 10.26
N ALA A 220 -19.61 -34.40 10.21
CA ALA A 220 -20.05 -33.03 10.02
C ALA A 220 -20.67 -32.83 8.62
N PHE A 221 -21.72 -32.03 8.54
CA PHE A 221 -22.34 -31.62 7.27
C PHE A 221 -21.65 -30.40 6.64
N ALA A 222 -21.01 -29.58 7.46
CA ALA A 222 -20.32 -28.36 7.07
C ALA A 222 -19.23 -28.01 8.10
N PHE A 223 -18.37 -27.05 7.75
CA PHE A 223 -17.38 -26.47 8.64
C PHE A 223 -17.31 -24.95 8.41
N GLU A 224 -16.85 -24.20 9.40
CA GLU A 224 -16.70 -22.74 9.28
C GLU A 224 -15.59 -22.38 8.29
N ILE A 225 -15.86 -21.46 7.35
CA ILE A 225 -14.88 -21.00 6.35
C ILE A 225 -13.61 -20.41 6.98
N SER A 226 -13.71 -19.84 8.18
CA SER A 226 -12.56 -19.35 8.98
C SER A 226 -11.55 -20.46 9.34
N PHE A 227 -11.88 -21.73 9.11
CA PHE A 227 -10.96 -22.86 9.29
C PHE A 227 -9.96 -23.00 8.14
N LEU A 228 -10.24 -22.47 6.93
CA LEU A 228 -9.40 -22.69 5.75
C LEU A 228 -7.92 -22.34 5.96
N PRO A 229 -7.55 -21.20 6.58
CA PRO A 229 -6.14 -20.89 6.85
C PRO A 229 -5.46 -21.92 7.77
N LYS A 230 -6.22 -22.61 8.62
CA LYS A 230 -5.72 -23.54 9.64
C LYS A 230 -5.29 -24.88 9.06
N LEU A 231 -5.60 -25.19 7.80
CA LEU A 231 -5.12 -26.40 7.11
C LEU A 231 -3.59 -26.48 7.05
N SER A 232 -2.90 -25.34 7.09
CA SER A 232 -1.43 -25.28 7.15
C SER A 232 -0.86 -25.60 8.53
N ALA A 233 -1.68 -25.63 9.59
CA ALA A 233 -1.26 -25.94 10.95
C ALA A 233 -1.28 -27.44 11.26
N THR A 234 -2.16 -28.22 10.62
CA THR A 234 -2.23 -29.67 10.80
C THR A 234 -1.07 -30.34 10.08
N LYS A 235 -0.15 -30.94 10.83
CA LYS A 235 1.06 -31.61 10.31
C LYS A 235 0.85 -33.10 10.06
N ASP A 236 1.64 -33.65 9.15
CA ASP A 236 1.74 -35.10 8.94
C ASP A 236 2.50 -35.79 10.10
N LEU A 237 2.58 -37.13 10.06
CA LEU A 237 3.21 -37.93 11.13
C LEU A 237 4.69 -37.55 11.36
N GLU A 238 5.39 -37.09 10.32
CA GLU A 238 6.81 -36.76 10.37
C GLU A 238 7.06 -35.27 10.64
N ASN A 239 6.01 -34.47 10.82
CA ASN A 239 6.06 -33.00 10.89
C ASN A 239 6.78 -32.33 9.71
N LYS A 240 6.79 -32.98 8.54
CA LYS A 240 7.46 -32.48 7.33
C LYS A 240 6.52 -31.70 6.43
N THR A 241 5.30 -32.19 6.26
CA THR A 241 4.27 -31.57 5.42
C THR A 241 3.00 -31.27 6.22
N THR A 242 2.03 -30.62 5.59
CA THR A 242 0.76 -30.23 6.23
C THR A 242 -0.44 -30.83 5.51
N LEU A 243 -1.62 -30.76 6.13
CA LEU A 243 -2.88 -31.11 5.47
C LEU A 243 -3.12 -30.27 4.21
N MET A 244 -2.69 -29.00 4.19
CA MET A 244 -2.68 -28.17 2.97
C MET A 244 -1.84 -28.79 1.85
N HIS A 245 -0.61 -29.25 2.14
CA HIS A 245 0.25 -29.90 1.15
C HIS A 245 -0.40 -31.17 0.60
N TYR A 246 -0.99 -31.97 1.47
CA TYR A 246 -1.69 -33.20 1.07
C TYR A 246 -2.94 -32.91 0.22
N LEU A 247 -3.72 -31.88 0.57
CA LEU A 247 -4.87 -31.42 -0.20
C LEU A 247 -4.45 -31.02 -1.62
N VAL A 248 -3.42 -30.15 -1.73
CA VAL A 248 -2.92 -29.66 -3.00
C VAL A 248 -2.36 -30.78 -3.87
N ASP A 249 -1.56 -31.69 -3.30
CA ASP A 249 -1.02 -32.86 -4.02
C ASP A 249 -2.12 -33.85 -4.45
N THR A 250 -3.22 -33.92 -3.69
CA THR A 250 -4.41 -34.69 -4.09
C THR A 250 -5.13 -34.04 -5.26
N ILE A 251 -5.31 -32.71 -5.20
CA ILE A 251 -5.93 -31.92 -6.26
C ILE A 251 -5.11 -32.02 -7.55
N GLU A 252 -3.80 -31.80 -7.50
CA GLU A 252 -2.94 -31.87 -8.69
C GLU A 252 -3.03 -33.24 -9.39
N ARG A 253 -3.12 -34.33 -8.62
CA ARG A 253 -3.15 -35.69 -9.18
C ARG A 253 -4.53 -36.14 -9.66
N LYS A 254 -5.62 -35.69 -9.02
CA LYS A 254 -6.98 -36.20 -9.28
C LYS A 254 -7.94 -35.18 -9.90
N PHE A 255 -7.72 -33.90 -9.64
CA PHE A 255 -8.59 -32.77 -10.03
C PHE A 255 -7.76 -31.55 -10.48
N PRO A 256 -6.84 -31.71 -11.46
CA PRO A 256 -5.89 -30.66 -11.85
C PRO A 256 -6.57 -29.34 -12.29
N GLU A 257 -7.81 -29.39 -12.75
CA GLU A 257 -8.63 -28.22 -13.09
C GLU A 257 -8.92 -27.28 -11.91
N LEU A 258 -8.81 -27.78 -10.67
CA LEU A 258 -9.02 -27.00 -9.46
C LEU A 258 -7.77 -26.20 -9.04
N LEU A 259 -6.59 -26.49 -9.60
CA LEU A 259 -5.36 -25.75 -9.27
C LEU A 259 -5.46 -24.26 -9.61
N THR A 260 -6.30 -23.91 -10.58
CA THR A 260 -6.51 -22.53 -11.04
C THR A 260 -7.79 -21.92 -10.49
N PHE A 261 -8.26 -22.35 -9.31
CA PHE A 261 -9.46 -21.78 -8.71
C PHE A 261 -9.31 -20.30 -8.37
N GLY A 262 -8.08 -19.82 -8.12
CA GLY A 262 -7.83 -18.41 -7.85
C GLY A 262 -8.09 -17.49 -9.05
N ASP A 263 -8.11 -18.03 -10.29
CA ASP A 263 -8.45 -17.25 -11.48
C ASP A 263 -9.93 -16.81 -11.45
N ASP A 264 -10.79 -17.57 -10.76
CA ASP A 264 -12.20 -17.24 -10.55
C ASP A 264 -12.38 -16.17 -9.45
N LEU A 265 -11.34 -15.84 -8.68
CA LEU A 265 -11.40 -15.07 -7.43
C LEU A 265 -10.50 -13.81 -7.46
N MET A 266 -10.44 -13.15 -8.61
CA MET A 266 -9.47 -12.08 -8.87
C MET A 266 -9.62 -10.85 -7.96
N HIS A 267 -10.82 -10.58 -7.42
CA HIS A 267 -11.05 -9.41 -6.57
C HIS A 267 -10.87 -9.67 -5.08
N VAL A 268 -10.64 -10.92 -4.66
CA VAL A 268 -10.50 -11.30 -3.24
C VAL A 268 -9.35 -10.55 -2.56
N ASP A 269 -8.20 -10.44 -3.22
CA ASP A 269 -7.03 -9.74 -2.66
C ASP A 269 -7.32 -8.25 -2.37
N ARG A 270 -8.08 -7.60 -3.25
CA ARG A 270 -8.50 -6.22 -3.03
C ARG A 270 -9.56 -6.12 -1.95
N ALA A 271 -10.59 -6.97 -1.98
CA ALA A 271 -11.67 -7.00 -1.00
C ALA A 271 -11.16 -7.23 0.43
N ALA A 272 -10.11 -8.02 0.61
CA ALA A 272 -9.45 -8.26 1.90
C ALA A 272 -8.84 -6.99 2.54
N ARG A 273 -8.61 -5.92 1.76
CA ARG A 273 -8.03 -4.65 2.24
C ARG A 273 -9.06 -3.53 2.39
N VAL A 274 -10.30 -3.76 1.98
CA VAL A 274 -11.36 -2.75 2.01
C VAL A 274 -11.79 -2.51 3.45
N SER A 275 -12.03 -1.25 3.82
CA SER A 275 -12.67 -0.93 5.09
C SER A 275 -14.13 -0.49 4.92
N VAL A 276 -15.07 -1.28 5.42
CA VAL A 276 -16.51 -0.99 5.31
C VAL A 276 -16.90 0.27 6.10
N ASP A 277 -16.30 0.47 7.27
CA ASP A 277 -16.53 1.67 8.10
C ASP A 277 -16.06 2.95 7.41
N VAL A 278 -14.91 2.92 6.72
CA VAL A 278 -14.40 4.06 5.94
C VAL A 278 -15.37 4.43 4.83
N ILE A 279 -15.85 3.44 4.06
CA ILE A 279 -16.85 3.65 3.01
C ILE A 279 -18.13 4.27 3.59
N GLN A 280 -18.64 3.71 4.69
CA GLN A 280 -19.88 4.21 5.30
C GLN A 280 -19.74 5.62 5.85
N LYS A 281 -18.58 5.99 6.40
CA LYS A 281 -18.28 7.36 6.84
C LYS A 281 -18.20 8.32 5.65
N ALA A 282 -17.50 7.95 4.59
CA ALA A 282 -17.39 8.77 3.37
C ALA A 282 -18.78 9.03 2.73
N LEU A 283 -19.62 7.99 2.59
CA LEU A 283 -21.00 8.13 2.10
C LEU A 283 -21.83 9.09 2.95
N ARG A 284 -21.74 8.99 4.29
CA ARG A 284 -22.43 9.89 5.22
C ARG A 284 -21.95 11.34 5.09
N THR A 285 -20.65 11.54 4.93
CA THR A 285 -20.06 12.87 4.73
C THR A 285 -20.52 13.47 3.41
N MET A 286 -20.48 12.72 2.31
CA MET A 286 -20.98 13.18 1.00
C MET A 286 -22.46 13.56 1.08
N GLU A 287 -23.30 12.71 1.65
CA GLU A 287 -24.74 13.01 1.81
C GLU A 287 -24.99 14.28 2.63
N THR A 288 -24.19 14.50 3.67
CA THR A 288 -24.25 15.72 4.50
C THR A 288 -23.82 16.95 3.70
N ASN A 289 -22.74 16.85 2.92
CA ASN A 289 -22.25 17.95 2.09
C ASN A 289 -23.26 18.35 1.00
N VAL A 290 -23.91 17.38 0.35
CA VAL A 290 -24.97 17.64 -0.64
C VAL A 290 -26.17 18.35 0.01
N LYS A 291 -26.62 17.90 1.19
CA LYS A 291 -27.72 18.56 1.91
C LYS A 291 -27.38 20.00 2.30
N ASN A 292 -26.15 20.24 2.73
CA ASN A 292 -25.67 21.58 3.06
C ASN A 292 -25.68 22.47 1.81
N LEU A 293 -25.16 21.97 0.68
CA LEU A 293 -25.17 22.67 -0.61
C LEU A 293 -26.59 23.02 -1.07
N GLU A 294 -27.52 22.08 -1.00
CA GLU A 294 -28.92 22.33 -1.35
C GLU A 294 -29.58 23.37 -0.43
N THR A 295 -29.26 23.34 0.86
CA THR A 295 -29.73 24.35 1.82
C THR A 295 -29.15 25.73 1.46
N ASP A 296 -27.88 25.79 1.07
CA ASP A 296 -27.23 27.03 0.65
C ASP A 296 -27.81 27.59 -0.65
N LEU A 297 -28.13 26.72 -1.61
CA LEU A 297 -28.85 27.08 -2.84
C LEU A 297 -30.27 27.60 -2.54
N ALA A 298 -31.02 26.92 -1.67
CA ALA A 298 -32.36 27.33 -1.28
C ALA A 298 -32.38 28.70 -0.58
N ASN A 299 -31.30 29.03 0.13
CA ASN A 299 -31.11 30.33 0.77
C ASN A 299 -30.53 31.41 -0.18
N ASN A 300 -30.07 31.05 -1.38
CA ASN A 300 -29.50 31.94 -2.39
C ASN A 300 -30.40 32.02 -3.64
N LYS A 301 -31.67 32.39 -3.44
CA LYS A 301 -32.72 32.35 -4.48
C LYS A 301 -32.50 33.30 -5.64
N LEU A 302 -31.82 34.43 -5.40
CA LEU A 302 -31.56 35.46 -6.42
C LEU A 302 -30.06 35.78 -6.47
N PRO A 303 -29.47 35.85 -7.67
CA PRO A 303 -28.12 36.40 -7.86
C PRO A 303 -28.00 37.78 -7.22
N GLN A 304 -26.86 38.07 -6.61
CA GLN A 304 -26.61 39.41 -6.07
C GLN A 304 -26.43 40.45 -7.19
N ASN A 305 -25.89 40.05 -8.33
CA ASN A 305 -25.64 40.86 -9.53
C ASN A 305 -25.45 39.93 -10.76
N ASP A 306 -25.21 40.52 -11.94
CA ASP A 306 -25.03 39.77 -13.20
C ASP A 306 -23.78 38.87 -13.22
N GLU A 307 -22.80 39.11 -12.36
CA GLU A 307 -21.59 38.28 -12.23
C GLU A 307 -21.77 37.11 -11.24
N ASP A 308 -22.89 37.04 -10.50
CA ASP A 308 -23.15 35.99 -9.52
C ASP A 308 -23.79 34.75 -10.16
N LYS A 309 -22.92 33.82 -10.57
CA LYS A 309 -23.32 32.56 -11.22
C LYS A 309 -23.44 31.38 -10.25
N PHE A 310 -23.40 31.63 -8.93
CA PHE A 310 -23.38 30.55 -7.95
C PHE A 310 -24.55 29.59 -8.07
N SER A 311 -25.79 30.10 -8.17
CA SER A 311 -26.98 29.25 -8.23
C SER A 311 -27.06 28.45 -9.54
N GLU A 312 -26.52 28.99 -10.64
CA GLU A 312 -26.41 28.30 -11.93
C GLU A 312 -25.40 27.15 -11.84
N VAL A 313 -24.15 27.45 -11.45
CA VAL A 313 -23.05 26.48 -11.42
C VAL A 313 -23.28 25.42 -10.34
N MET A 314 -23.57 25.84 -9.11
CA MET A 314 -23.78 24.92 -7.99
C MET A 314 -25.11 24.18 -8.08
N GLY A 315 -26.12 24.75 -8.73
CA GLY A 315 -27.40 24.07 -8.95
C GLY A 315 -27.28 22.86 -9.87
N VAL A 316 -26.50 22.97 -10.95
CA VAL A 316 -26.17 21.84 -11.84
C VAL A 316 -25.35 20.79 -11.09
N PHE A 317 -24.30 21.24 -10.38
CA PHE A 317 -23.44 20.37 -9.59
C PHE A 317 -24.21 19.60 -8.50
N ALA A 318 -25.09 20.27 -7.74
CA ALA A 318 -25.90 19.64 -6.69
C ALA A 318 -26.78 18.50 -7.23
N LYS A 319 -27.41 18.70 -8.39
CA LYS A 319 -28.21 17.65 -9.05
C LYS A 319 -27.35 16.45 -9.46
N GLN A 320 -26.18 16.71 -10.06
CA GLN A 320 -25.24 15.67 -10.47
C GLN A 320 -24.77 14.84 -9.27
N VAL A 321 -24.31 15.49 -8.20
CA VAL A 321 -23.80 14.79 -7.02
C VAL A 321 -24.91 14.06 -6.28
N ARG A 322 -26.11 14.63 -6.20
CA ARG A 322 -27.28 13.94 -5.62
C ARG A 322 -27.55 12.60 -6.31
N GLN A 323 -27.47 12.58 -7.64
CA GLN A 323 -27.61 11.35 -8.42
C GLN A 323 -26.45 10.38 -8.17
N GLU A 324 -25.21 10.85 -8.16
CA GLU A 324 -24.04 10.01 -7.94
C GLU A 324 -24.01 9.40 -6.53
N CYS A 325 -24.33 10.17 -5.49
CA CYS A 325 -24.49 9.68 -4.12
C CYS A 325 -25.56 8.60 -4.03
N ALA A 326 -26.68 8.75 -4.73
CA ALA A 326 -27.74 7.74 -4.76
C ALA A 326 -27.26 6.43 -5.41
N VAL A 327 -26.52 6.52 -6.52
CA VAL A 327 -25.90 5.37 -7.18
C VAL A 327 -24.90 4.68 -6.25
N LEU A 328 -23.97 5.43 -5.66
CA LEU A 328 -22.96 4.88 -4.74
C LEU A 328 -23.59 4.20 -3.52
N LYS A 329 -24.62 4.81 -2.94
CA LYS A 329 -25.38 4.21 -1.84
C LYS A 329 -26.08 2.92 -2.26
N SER A 330 -26.65 2.88 -3.46
CA SER A 330 -27.26 1.66 -4.01
C SER A 330 -26.23 0.56 -4.26
N MET A 331 -25.05 0.90 -4.79
CA MET A 331 -23.94 -0.03 -4.96
C MET A 331 -23.46 -0.60 -3.62
N PHE A 332 -23.30 0.27 -2.60
CA PHE A 332 -22.92 -0.16 -1.25
C PHE A 332 -23.96 -1.09 -0.64
N GLN A 333 -25.26 -0.78 -0.75
CA GLN A 333 -26.32 -1.66 -0.26
C GLN A 333 -26.32 -3.01 -0.96
N LYS A 334 -26.08 -3.03 -2.29
CA LYS A 334 -25.94 -4.29 -3.04
C LYS A 334 -24.78 -5.12 -2.50
N MET A 335 -23.63 -4.50 -2.24
CA MET A 335 -22.46 -5.16 -1.65
C MET A 335 -22.80 -5.79 -0.29
N GLU A 336 -23.47 -5.05 0.61
CA GLU A 336 -23.88 -5.56 1.93
C GLU A 336 -24.88 -6.71 1.83
N ASN A 337 -25.79 -6.65 0.86
CA ASN A 337 -26.76 -7.72 0.63
C ASN A 337 -26.05 -8.99 0.12
N LEU A 338 -25.16 -8.87 -0.86
CA LEU A 338 -24.37 -10.01 -1.35
C LEU A 338 -23.51 -10.64 -0.25
N TYR A 339 -22.95 -9.83 0.65
CA TYR A 339 -22.22 -10.37 1.80
C TYR A 339 -23.15 -11.11 2.78
N SER A 340 -24.38 -10.62 2.95
CA SER A 340 -25.40 -11.31 3.72
C SER A 340 -25.79 -12.64 3.06
N ASP A 341 -25.95 -12.67 1.75
CA ASP A 341 -26.23 -13.88 0.99
C ASP A 341 -25.08 -14.90 1.12
N LEU A 342 -23.82 -14.44 1.16
CA LEU A 342 -22.66 -15.29 1.43
C LEU A 342 -22.69 -15.87 2.85
N ALA A 343 -23.09 -15.07 3.84
CA ALA A 343 -23.23 -15.51 5.22
C ALA A 343 -24.26 -16.64 5.35
N ASP A 344 -25.39 -16.51 4.64
CA ASP A 344 -26.40 -17.57 4.59
C ASP A 344 -25.90 -18.78 3.79
N TYR A 345 -25.24 -18.56 2.66
CA TYR A 345 -24.74 -19.62 1.78
C TYR A 345 -23.65 -20.50 2.43
N TYR A 346 -22.73 -19.90 3.17
CA TYR A 346 -21.66 -20.59 3.90
C TYR A 346 -21.95 -20.79 5.39
N ALA A 347 -23.16 -20.43 5.85
CA ALA A 347 -23.64 -20.60 7.21
C ALA A 347 -22.73 -20.00 8.31
N PHE A 348 -22.36 -18.72 8.18
CA PHE A 348 -21.61 -17.97 9.20
C PHE A 348 -22.37 -16.74 9.70
N ASP A 349 -22.00 -16.25 10.89
CA ASP A 349 -22.59 -15.05 11.48
C ASP A 349 -21.88 -13.78 10.97
N LYS A 350 -22.55 -13.02 10.11
CA LYS A 350 -22.02 -11.77 9.53
C LYS A 350 -21.71 -10.67 10.54
N GLN A 351 -22.22 -10.76 11.77
CA GLN A 351 -21.89 -9.80 12.84
C GLN A 351 -20.55 -10.13 13.51
N LYS A 352 -20.16 -11.41 13.50
CA LYS A 352 -18.91 -11.90 14.11
C LYS A 352 -17.79 -12.07 13.10
N TYR A 353 -18.14 -12.33 11.85
CA TYR A 353 -17.21 -12.50 10.77
C TYR A 353 -17.46 -11.39 9.76
N THR A 354 -16.63 -10.36 9.81
CA THR A 354 -16.77 -9.18 8.96
C THR A 354 -16.31 -9.46 7.53
N LEU A 355 -16.74 -8.63 6.58
CA LEU A 355 -16.35 -8.75 5.16
C LEU A 355 -14.83 -8.81 4.98
N GLU A 356 -14.13 -7.95 5.71
CA GLU A 356 -12.68 -7.78 5.67
C GLU A 356 -11.98 -9.05 6.17
N GLU A 357 -12.45 -9.61 7.30
CA GLU A 357 -11.93 -10.86 7.86
C GLU A 357 -12.21 -12.05 6.95
N PHE A 358 -13.43 -12.16 6.41
CA PHE A 358 -13.81 -13.22 5.47
C PHE A 358 -12.88 -13.28 4.26
N PHE A 359 -12.68 -12.14 3.58
CA PHE A 359 -11.81 -12.10 2.42
C PHE A 359 -10.33 -12.20 2.80
N THR A 360 -9.92 -11.76 3.99
CA THR A 360 -8.54 -11.95 4.49
C THR A 360 -8.22 -13.42 4.70
N ASP A 361 -9.12 -14.18 5.31
CA ASP A 361 -8.94 -15.62 5.51
C ASP A 361 -8.94 -16.36 4.17
N LEU A 362 -9.84 -16.00 3.25
CA LEU A 362 -9.89 -16.61 1.93
C LEU A 362 -8.61 -16.33 1.12
N LYS A 363 -8.13 -15.09 1.16
CA LYS A 363 -6.84 -14.69 0.55
C LYS A 363 -5.69 -15.47 1.16
N THR A 364 -5.66 -15.59 2.48
CA THR A 364 -4.62 -16.37 3.20
C THR A 364 -4.67 -17.85 2.81
N PHE A 365 -5.86 -18.41 2.66
CA PHE A 365 -6.04 -19.77 2.16
C PHE A 365 -5.48 -19.92 0.73
N MET A 366 -5.81 -19.00 -0.18
CA MET A 366 -5.29 -19.00 -1.55
C MET A 366 -3.75 -18.92 -1.59
N ASP A 367 -3.16 -18.01 -0.82
CA ASP A 367 -1.70 -17.88 -0.73
C ASP A 367 -1.05 -19.17 -0.22
N ASN A 368 -1.59 -19.73 0.88
CA ASN A 368 -1.11 -20.97 1.46
C ASN A 368 -1.24 -22.15 0.49
N PHE A 369 -2.31 -22.20 -0.29
CA PHE A 369 -2.53 -23.21 -1.31
C PHE A 369 -1.45 -23.15 -2.39
N TYR A 370 -1.22 -21.96 -2.98
CA TYR A 370 -0.23 -21.80 -4.03
C TYR A 370 1.20 -21.97 -3.54
N GLN A 371 1.48 -21.55 -2.30
CA GLN A 371 2.76 -21.79 -1.65
C GLN A 371 3.00 -23.30 -1.45
N ALA A 372 2.00 -24.04 -0.94
CA ALA A 372 2.10 -25.49 -0.80
C ALA A 372 2.25 -26.22 -2.15
N HIS A 373 1.58 -25.75 -3.21
CA HIS A 373 1.76 -26.28 -4.57
C HIS A 373 3.20 -26.14 -5.06
N LYS A 374 3.79 -24.96 -4.86
CA LYS A 374 5.19 -24.71 -5.20
C LYS A 374 6.15 -25.58 -4.39
N GLU A 375 5.92 -25.71 -3.09
CA GLU A 375 6.74 -26.54 -2.20
C GLU A 375 6.66 -28.02 -2.57
N ASN A 376 5.47 -28.54 -2.88
CA ASN A 376 5.26 -29.90 -3.37
C ASN A 376 6.01 -30.16 -4.68
N THR A 377 5.96 -29.21 -5.62
CA THR A 377 6.65 -29.31 -6.91
C THR A 377 8.17 -29.45 -6.70
N VAL A 378 8.75 -28.55 -5.89
CA VAL A 378 10.19 -28.56 -5.56
C VAL A 378 10.58 -29.84 -4.84
N ALA A 379 9.78 -30.30 -3.87
CA ALA A 379 10.04 -31.53 -3.14
C ALA A 379 10.04 -32.76 -4.06
N ARG A 380 9.11 -32.82 -5.02
CA ARG A 380 9.01 -33.90 -6.00
C ARG A 380 10.21 -33.93 -6.95
N GLU A 381 10.64 -32.77 -7.44
CA GLU A 381 11.84 -32.65 -8.27
C GLU A 381 13.11 -33.07 -7.51
N ALA A 382 13.23 -32.66 -6.24
CA ALA A 382 14.36 -33.05 -5.39
C ALA A 382 14.38 -34.55 -5.08
N ALA A 383 13.22 -35.15 -4.82
CA ALA A 383 13.08 -36.59 -4.61
C ALA A 383 13.48 -37.39 -5.85
N GLU A 384 13.03 -36.97 -7.04
CA GLU A 384 13.39 -37.62 -8.31
C GLU A 384 14.89 -37.49 -8.62
N LYS A 385 15.49 -36.31 -8.36
CA LYS A 385 16.93 -36.11 -8.49
C LYS A 385 17.73 -37.02 -7.55
N THR A 386 17.27 -37.16 -6.31
CA THR A 386 17.91 -38.01 -5.30
C THR A 386 17.80 -39.49 -5.67
N ARG A 387 16.62 -39.92 -6.17
CA ARG A 387 16.39 -41.28 -6.67
C ARG A 387 17.34 -41.62 -7.81
N ARG A 388 17.45 -40.75 -8.82
CA ARG A 388 18.38 -40.92 -9.95
C ARG A 388 19.84 -40.97 -9.50
N ALA A 389 20.24 -40.15 -8.52
CA ALA A 389 21.58 -40.17 -7.98
C ALA A 389 21.89 -41.48 -7.23
N LYS A 390 20.91 -42.03 -6.49
CA LYS A 390 21.04 -43.31 -5.80
C LYS A 390 21.16 -44.47 -6.79
N GLU A 391 20.27 -44.53 -7.78
CA GLU A 391 20.31 -45.55 -8.85
C GLU A 391 21.64 -45.50 -9.63
N ALA A 392 22.16 -44.30 -9.92
CA ALA A 392 23.46 -44.13 -10.58
C ALA A 392 24.63 -44.61 -9.70
N ARG A 393 24.58 -44.36 -8.38
CA ARG A 393 25.60 -44.81 -7.43
C ARG A 393 25.60 -46.33 -7.29
N GLU A 394 24.43 -46.95 -7.13
CA GLU A 394 24.28 -48.40 -7.03
C GLU A 394 24.78 -49.09 -8.30
N LYS A 395 24.46 -48.55 -9.48
CA LYS A 395 24.97 -49.06 -10.76
C LYS A 395 26.50 -48.94 -10.87
N ALA A 396 27.07 -47.81 -10.46
CA ALA A 396 28.53 -47.61 -10.47
C ALA A 396 29.25 -48.53 -9.48
N GLU A 397 28.65 -48.79 -8.32
CA GLU A 397 29.17 -49.71 -7.32
C GLU A 397 29.10 -51.16 -7.78
N ALA A 398 27.99 -51.57 -8.40
CA ALA A 398 27.84 -52.89 -9.02
C ALA A 398 28.88 -53.12 -10.15
N GLU A 399 29.09 -52.13 -11.03
CA GLU A 399 30.10 -52.21 -12.09
C GLU A 399 31.52 -52.30 -11.51
N ARG A 400 31.81 -51.55 -10.43
CA ARG A 400 33.11 -51.62 -9.75
C ARG A 400 33.32 -52.96 -9.05
N ALA A 401 32.29 -53.51 -8.42
CA ALA A 401 32.32 -54.82 -7.78
C ALA A 401 32.54 -55.94 -8.82
N GLU A 402 31.86 -55.88 -9.97
CA GLU A 402 32.05 -56.81 -11.08
C GLU A 402 33.48 -56.73 -11.65
N ARG A 403 34.01 -55.53 -11.88
CA ARG A 403 35.41 -55.34 -12.32
C ARG A 403 36.40 -55.91 -11.30
N SER A 404 36.16 -55.71 -10.00
CA SER A 404 37.00 -56.23 -8.92
C SER A 404 36.94 -57.77 -8.83
N ALA A 405 35.74 -58.36 -8.92
CA ALA A 405 35.55 -59.80 -8.93
C ALA A 405 36.22 -60.44 -10.14
N ARG A 406 36.09 -59.84 -11.34
CA ARG A 406 36.78 -60.30 -12.54
C ARG A 406 38.30 -60.23 -12.41
N LYS A 407 38.83 -59.17 -11.79
CA LYS A 407 40.26 -59.05 -11.49
C LYS A 407 40.72 -60.12 -10.48
N LYS A 408 39.95 -60.37 -9.42
CA LYS A 408 40.26 -61.39 -8.41
C LYS A 408 40.23 -62.79 -8.99
N ALA A 409 39.25 -63.12 -9.83
CA ALA A 409 39.19 -64.41 -10.53
C ALA A 409 40.40 -64.65 -11.44
N LEU A 410 40.92 -63.59 -12.09
CA LEU A 410 42.13 -63.67 -12.89
C LEU A 410 43.38 -63.95 -12.03
N VAL A 411 43.43 -63.42 -10.81
CA VAL A 411 44.55 -63.63 -9.86
C VAL A 411 44.44 -64.97 -9.11
N ASP A 412 43.24 -65.44 -8.77
CA ASP A 412 43.06 -66.71 -8.05
C ASP A 412 43.41 -67.94 -8.91
N MET A 413 43.17 -67.87 -10.23
CA MET A 413 43.70 -68.82 -11.22
C MET A 413 45.24 -68.95 -11.19
N THR A 414 45.96 -67.96 -10.65
CA THR A 414 47.42 -68.00 -10.53
C THR A 414 47.93 -68.60 -9.21
N GLY A 415 47.07 -68.83 -8.21
CA GLY A 415 47.47 -69.26 -6.87
C GLY A 415 47.62 -70.77 -6.67
N ASN A 416 47.01 -71.60 -7.53
CA ASN A 416 46.87 -73.05 -7.30
C ASN A 416 47.64 -73.94 -8.30
N GLN A 417 48.58 -73.38 -9.07
CA GLN A 417 49.46 -74.16 -9.95
C GLN A 417 50.93 -73.87 -9.63
N THR A 418 51.68 -74.94 -9.36
CA THR A 418 53.13 -74.98 -9.20
C THR A 418 53.83 -74.27 -10.35
N GLN A 419 54.40 -73.09 -10.04
CA GLN A 419 55.50 -72.29 -10.60
C GLN A 419 56.00 -72.38 -12.07
N GLU A 420 55.44 -73.18 -12.97
CA GLU A 420 55.85 -73.24 -14.39
C GLU A 420 54.62 -73.04 -15.28
N GLY A 421 54.38 -71.82 -15.76
CA GLY A 421 53.25 -71.49 -16.65
C GLY A 421 52.42 -70.28 -16.23
N VAL A 422 52.59 -69.77 -15.01
CA VAL A 422 51.95 -68.53 -14.54
C VAL A 422 52.40 -67.32 -15.37
N MET A 423 53.68 -67.28 -15.76
CA MET A 423 54.22 -66.21 -16.60
C MET A 423 53.71 -66.27 -18.04
N ASP A 424 53.56 -67.47 -18.63
CA ASP A 424 53.01 -67.65 -19.97
C ASP A 424 51.50 -67.38 -20.02
N SER A 425 50.73 -67.76 -19.01
CA SER A 425 49.31 -67.38 -18.89
C SER A 425 49.12 -65.87 -18.74
N LEU A 426 50.02 -65.17 -18.03
CA LEU A 426 50.00 -63.71 -17.92
C LEU A 426 50.42 -63.03 -19.23
N LEU A 427 51.43 -63.55 -19.92
CA LEU A 427 51.85 -63.06 -21.23
C LEU A 427 50.78 -63.30 -22.30
N GLU A 428 50.11 -64.45 -22.28
CA GLU A 428 48.97 -64.74 -23.16
C GLU A 428 47.78 -63.83 -22.83
N ALA A 429 47.47 -63.57 -21.57
CA ALA A 429 46.42 -62.63 -21.19
C ALA A 429 46.72 -61.18 -21.60
N LEU A 430 47.99 -60.76 -21.55
CA LEU A 430 48.48 -59.47 -22.04
C LEU A 430 48.48 -59.39 -23.57
N GLN A 431 48.83 -60.48 -24.26
CA GLN A 431 48.93 -60.58 -25.73
C GLN A 431 47.56 -60.75 -26.40
N THR A 432 46.63 -61.47 -25.78
CA THR A 432 45.22 -61.61 -26.20
C THR A 432 44.37 -60.38 -25.85
N GLY A 433 44.88 -59.48 -25.01
CA GLY A 433 44.18 -58.29 -24.53
C GLY A 433 43.08 -58.59 -23.50
N SER A 434 43.01 -59.82 -22.97
CA SER A 434 42.04 -60.21 -21.93
C SER A 434 42.40 -59.67 -20.55
N ALA A 435 43.69 -59.40 -20.28
CA ALA A 435 44.18 -58.74 -19.06
C ALA A 435 43.80 -57.25 -18.99
N PHE A 436 43.66 -56.60 -20.15
CA PHE A 436 43.18 -55.23 -20.25
C PHE A 436 41.69 -55.25 -20.56
N SER A 437 40.87 -55.33 -19.51
CA SER A 437 39.43 -55.07 -19.65
C SER A 437 39.26 -53.75 -20.42
N ARG A 438 38.63 -53.89 -21.59
CA ARG A 438 38.54 -52.96 -22.72
C ARG A 438 38.07 -51.56 -22.33
N ASP A 439 38.97 -50.75 -21.75
CA ASP A 439 38.69 -49.37 -21.31
C ASP A 439 39.33 -48.30 -22.22
N GLN A 440 39.73 -48.63 -23.45
CA GLN A 440 40.37 -47.64 -24.35
C GLN A 440 39.85 -47.52 -25.80
N ARG A 441 38.77 -48.20 -26.20
CA ARG A 441 38.19 -47.94 -27.53
C ARG A 441 36.66 -47.94 -27.52
N ARG A 442 36.07 -46.77 -27.21
CA ARG A 442 35.12 -46.03 -28.07
C ARG A 442 34.43 -44.88 -27.29
N LYS A 443 34.96 -43.66 -27.48
CA LYS A 443 34.15 -42.46 -27.79
C LYS A 443 34.96 -41.49 -28.64
N ARG A 444 35.41 -41.97 -29.80
CA ARG A 444 35.66 -41.16 -31.00
C ARG A 444 34.63 -41.62 -32.03
N GLY A 445 33.74 -40.71 -32.42
CA GLY A 445 32.87 -40.82 -33.61
C GLY A 445 31.45 -41.35 -33.39
N VAL A 446 30.50 -40.44 -33.16
CA VAL A 446 29.19 -40.48 -33.83
C VAL A 446 29.00 -39.10 -34.49
N PRO A 447 28.57 -39.01 -35.76
CA PRO A 447 28.41 -37.73 -36.44
C PRO A 447 27.23 -36.94 -35.87
N ARG A 448 27.38 -35.63 -35.77
CA ARG A 448 26.26 -34.69 -35.63
C ARG A 448 25.32 -34.82 -36.84
N PRO A 449 24.00 -34.86 -36.67
CA PRO A 449 23.09 -34.40 -37.70
C PRO A 449 23.26 -32.88 -37.84
N THR A 450 23.32 -32.42 -39.07
CA THR A 450 23.33 -31.03 -39.49
C THR A 450 22.05 -30.31 -39.07
N GLY A 451 22.18 -29.10 -38.50
CA GLY A 451 21.07 -28.15 -38.37
C GLY A 451 21.09 -27.27 -37.12
N ALA A 452 21.15 -25.95 -37.33
CA ALA A 452 20.82 -24.86 -36.40
C ALA A 452 21.84 -24.47 -35.29
N GLU A 453 22.79 -23.64 -35.72
CA GLU A 453 23.08 -22.29 -35.21
C GLU A 453 22.85 -21.89 -33.73
N ARG A 454 23.97 -21.40 -33.16
CA ARG A 454 24.18 -20.15 -32.39
C ARG A 454 23.83 -20.06 -30.89
N ARG A 455 24.76 -19.33 -30.23
CA ARG A 455 24.76 -18.67 -28.90
C ARG A 455 24.98 -19.57 -27.68
N ALA A 456 25.81 -19.23 -26.68
CA ALA A 456 26.67 -18.08 -26.43
C ALA A 456 27.72 -18.50 -25.38
N GLN A 457 28.96 -18.05 -25.53
CA GLN A 457 29.98 -18.15 -24.49
C GLN A 457 29.84 -16.97 -23.52
N LEU A 458 29.56 -17.27 -22.25
CA LEU A 458 29.80 -16.34 -21.15
C LEU A 458 31.22 -16.60 -20.63
N ASN A 459 32.15 -15.73 -21.04
CA ASN A 459 33.47 -15.64 -20.43
C ASN A 459 33.36 -14.92 -19.08
N ARG A 460 33.82 -15.58 -18.03
CA ARG A 460 34.17 -14.96 -16.74
C ARG A 460 35.69 -14.95 -16.65
N SER A 461 36.31 -13.77 -16.56
CA SER A 461 37.58 -13.59 -15.84
C SER A 461 37.84 -12.13 -15.49
N ARG A 462 37.83 -11.88 -14.17
CA ARG A 462 38.74 -11.05 -13.36
C ARG A 462 39.43 -9.84 -14.04
N SER A 463 39.26 -8.64 -13.48
CA SER A 463 40.28 -7.96 -12.64
C SER A 463 39.95 -6.48 -12.35
N ARG A 464 40.10 -6.10 -11.07
CA ARG A 464 40.60 -4.84 -10.47
C ARG A 464 40.13 -3.44 -10.95
N THR A 465 39.42 -2.76 -10.03
CA THR A 465 39.71 -1.45 -9.38
C THR A 465 40.45 -0.34 -10.15
N GLY A 466 39.82 0.85 -10.17
CA GLY A 466 40.44 2.18 -10.40
C GLY A 466 39.43 3.15 -11.04
N LEU A 467 38.69 3.93 -10.24
CA LEU A 467 38.90 5.37 -9.97
C LEU A 467 38.45 6.33 -11.10
N VAL A 468 37.42 7.13 -10.75
CA VAL A 468 37.36 8.60 -10.89
C VAL A 468 36.83 9.22 -12.20
N THR A 469 35.85 10.12 -12.00
CA THR A 469 35.42 11.28 -12.83
C THR A 469 34.79 11.03 -14.20
N ARG A 470 33.93 11.87 -14.78
CA ARG A 470 33.08 13.03 -14.42
C ARG A 470 32.49 13.46 -15.78
N GLU A 471 31.24 13.90 -15.80
CA GLU A 471 30.68 14.91 -16.72
C GLU A 471 30.44 14.64 -18.22
N LEU A 472 29.31 15.25 -18.66
CA LEU A 472 28.89 15.66 -20.01
C LEU A 472 28.42 14.55 -20.95
N GLY A 473 27.30 14.67 -21.67
CA GLY A 473 26.41 15.79 -21.94
C GLY A 473 25.76 15.58 -23.31
N GLU A 474 24.43 15.65 -23.36
CA GLU A 474 23.55 16.00 -24.50
C GLU A 474 23.62 15.28 -25.86
N LEU A 475 22.49 15.44 -26.60
CA LEU A 475 22.25 15.23 -28.04
C LEU A 475 22.06 13.75 -28.45
N ILE A 476 21.01 13.29 -29.18
CA ILE A 476 20.03 13.83 -30.16
C ILE A 476 18.89 12.75 -30.18
N GLY A 477 17.59 13.01 -30.12
CA GLY A 477 16.76 13.59 -31.18
C GLY A 477 16.55 12.65 -32.38
N VAL A 478 15.27 12.33 -32.66
CA VAL A 478 14.69 11.92 -33.95
C VAL A 478 14.88 10.45 -34.40
N THR A 479 13.85 9.61 -34.19
CA THR A 479 12.83 9.27 -35.21
C THR A 479 11.61 8.65 -34.55
#